data_AF-A0A1V5IZH8-F1
#
_entry.id   AF-A0A1V5IZH8-F1
#
_cell.length_a   1.000
_cell.length_b   1.000
_cell.length_c   1.000
_cell.angle_alpha   90.00
_cell.angle_beta   90.00
_cell.angle_gamma   90.00
#
_symmetry.space_group_name_H-M   'P 1'
#
loop_
_entity.id
_entity.type
_entity.pdbx_description
1 polymer ?
#
loop_
_entity_poly.entity_id
_entity_poly.type
_entity_poly.pdbx_seq_one_letter_code
_entity_poly.pdbx_strand_id
1 'polypeptide(L)'
;MTLYILPIEPMDMRFSIQWEEWFKTVFRGDEIDYQWITPDDWRDRRVEPTPGGFFKPADSMQFKAACIAKLLTYNLKHWDAVLALDGEYPGLEALEYVRMMAGVNFKIFSIWHAGTYDRHDQTAKCGLTRIGTRLEEVLFDICDSVFVATDFHKNLIKQNRIVNAERIHVTGLPVDAAMLQGVSSGVGPHRQGIVFAGRLTEEKGYDIVKRLIKSTKGNWVITHEKNMPKDDYYKLLGESRIIVVPSRQETFGYAAIEAISAGCMPVILAGTCCREYVPPPFICADEDTMTEFIKVLQSDFGYEMHKDALRWCQEKIAAEYDYFNVIRRMLAIIKNSGGNIK
;
A
#
# COMPACT_ATOMS: atom_id res chain seq x y z
N MET A 1 1.81 -28.19 -4.73
CA MET A 1 1.54 -27.05 -3.84
C MET A 1 0.51 -26.22 -4.54
N THR A 2 -0.59 -25.94 -3.85
CA THR A 2 -1.56 -24.94 -4.26
C THR A 2 -1.35 -23.69 -3.40
N LEU A 3 -1.43 -22.51 -4.02
CA LEU A 3 -1.36 -21.21 -3.34
C LEU A 3 -2.78 -20.71 -3.01
N TYR A 4 -3.11 -20.63 -1.73
CA TYR A 4 -4.37 -20.11 -1.25
C TYR A 4 -4.23 -18.63 -0.90
N ILE A 5 -5.09 -17.78 -1.46
CA ILE A 5 -5.06 -16.35 -1.20
C ILE A 5 -6.18 -15.99 -0.25
N LEU A 6 -5.83 -15.41 0.89
CA LEU A 6 -6.77 -14.76 1.80
C LEU A 6 -6.84 -13.27 1.42
N PRO A 7 -7.90 -12.83 0.74
CA PRO A 7 -8.01 -11.48 0.21
C PRO A 7 -8.29 -10.44 1.29
N ILE A 8 -8.05 -9.17 0.96
CA ILE A 8 -8.64 -8.03 1.67
C ILE A 8 -10.05 -7.80 1.14
N GLU A 9 -10.95 -7.28 1.96
CA GLU A 9 -12.29 -6.90 1.55
C GLU A 9 -12.28 -5.99 0.31
N PRO A 10 -13.11 -6.29 -0.71
CA PRO A 10 -13.20 -5.44 -1.89
C PRO A 10 -13.85 -4.11 -1.52
N MET A 11 -13.11 -3.03 -1.73
CA MET A 11 -13.56 -1.67 -1.48
C MET A 11 -13.37 -0.84 -2.75
N ASP A 12 -14.44 -0.16 -3.16
CA ASP A 12 -14.38 0.73 -4.31
C ASP A 12 -13.44 1.91 -4.02
N MET A 13 -12.78 2.41 -5.06
CA MET A 13 -11.79 3.49 -5.00
C MET A 13 -10.51 3.18 -4.19
N ARG A 14 -10.32 1.94 -3.71
CA ARG A 14 -9.14 1.50 -2.97
C ARG A 14 -8.31 0.50 -3.78
N PHE A 15 -7.05 0.34 -3.38
CA PHE A 15 -6.16 -0.63 -4.00
C PHE A 15 -6.63 -2.09 -3.83
N SER A 16 -7.47 -2.41 -2.84
CA SER A 16 -7.87 -3.79 -2.56
C SER A 16 -8.63 -4.44 -3.72
N ILE A 17 -9.47 -3.69 -4.44
CA ILE A 17 -10.15 -4.21 -5.64
C ILE A 17 -9.18 -4.39 -6.82
N GLN A 18 -8.20 -3.49 -6.95
CA GLN A 18 -7.19 -3.55 -8.02
C GLN A 18 -6.20 -4.70 -7.80
N TRP A 19 -5.84 -4.96 -6.53
CA TRP A 19 -4.96 -6.06 -6.16
C TRP A 19 -5.51 -7.40 -6.63
N GLU A 20 -6.82 -7.65 -6.48
CA GLU A 20 -7.41 -8.90 -6.98
C GLU A 20 -7.13 -9.11 -8.47
N GLU A 21 -7.31 -8.08 -9.28
CA GLU A 21 -7.03 -8.14 -10.71
C GLU A 21 -5.54 -8.33 -11.00
N TRP A 22 -4.67 -7.56 -10.35
CA TRP A 22 -3.22 -7.60 -10.55
C TRP A 22 -2.62 -8.95 -10.15
N PHE A 23 -2.96 -9.48 -8.97
CA PHE A 23 -2.51 -10.79 -8.52
C PHE A 23 -2.99 -11.90 -9.47
N LYS A 24 -4.28 -11.91 -9.85
CA LYS A 24 -4.81 -12.89 -10.80
C LYS A 24 -4.15 -12.79 -12.18
N THR A 25 -3.78 -11.59 -12.62
CA THR A 25 -3.08 -11.39 -13.89
C THR A 25 -1.68 -11.99 -13.85
N VAL A 26 -0.90 -11.72 -12.80
CA VAL A 26 0.44 -12.31 -12.63
C VAL A 26 0.35 -13.83 -12.48
N PHE A 27 -0.58 -14.33 -11.66
CA PHE A 27 -0.73 -15.77 -11.42
C PHE A 27 -1.11 -16.54 -12.67
N ARG A 28 -2.01 -16.01 -13.51
CA ARG A 28 -2.34 -16.63 -14.80
C ARG A 28 -1.15 -16.59 -15.77
N GLY A 29 -0.44 -15.47 -15.82
CA GLY A 29 0.73 -15.32 -16.69
C GLY A 29 1.90 -16.24 -16.32
N ASP A 30 2.06 -16.50 -15.02
CA ASP A 30 3.12 -17.36 -14.47
C ASP A 30 2.64 -18.80 -14.19
N GLU A 31 1.44 -19.16 -14.67
CA GLU A 31 0.80 -20.49 -14.53
C GLU A 31 0.72 -21.04 -13.10
N ILE A 32 0.59 -20.14 -12.12
CA ILE A 32 0.52 -20.47 -10.70
C ILE A 32 -0.79 -21.21 -10.40
N ASP A 33 -0.71 -22.38 -9.76
CA ASP A 33 -1.88 -23.06 -9.20
C ASP A 33 -2.34 -22.34 -7.92
N TYR A 34 -3.45 -21.58 -8.03
CA TYR A 34 -3.98 -20.80 -6.90
C TYR A 34 -5.49 -20.95 -6.68
N GLN A 35 -5.91 -20.69 -5.44
CA GLN A 35 -7.30 -20.58 -5.02
C GLN A 35 -7.53 -19.24 -4.33
N TRP A 36 -8.42 -18.41 -4.88
CA TRP A 36 -8.79 -17.12 -4.30
C TRP A 36 -9.96 -17.29 -3.34
N ILE A 37 -9.73 -17.10 -2.04
CA ILE A 37 -10.70 -17.47 -1.00
C ILE A 37 -11.64 -16.31 -0.68
N THR A 38 -12.50 -15.98 -1.63
CA THR A 38 -13.64 -15.08 -1.39
C THR A 38 -14.89 -15.91 -1.04
N PRO A 39 -15.58 -15.63 0.08
CA PRO A 39 -16.86 -16.27 0.42
C PRO A 39 -17.93 -15.98 -0.64
N ASP A 40 -18.86 -16.92 -0.85
CA ASP A 40 -19.82 -16.83 -1.96
C ASP A 40 -20.83 -15.68 -1.75
N ASP A 41 -21.21 -15.43 -0.50
CA ASP A 41 -22.06 -14.32 -0.06
C ASP A 41 -21.38 -12.94 -0.11
N TRP A 42 -20.06 -12.90 -0.36
CA TRP A 42 -19.27 -11.67 -0.42
C TRP A 42 -18.80 -11.29 -1.83
N ARG A 43 -19.09 -12.10 -2.86
CA ARG A 43 -18.64 -11.82 -4.24
C ARG A 43 -19.17 -10.48 -4.77
N ASP A 44 -20.44 -10.21 -4.49
CA ASP A 44 -21.14 -9.00 -4.95
C ASP A 44 -21.24 -7.92 -3.86
N ARG A 45 -20.83 -8.22 -2.63
CA ARG A 45 -20.84 -7.23 -1.54
C ARG A 45 -19.63 -6.31 -1.67
N ARG A 46 -19.88 -5.00 -1.60
CA ARG A 46 -18.83 -3.99 -1.45
C ARG A 46 -18.88 -3.43 -0.04
N VAL A 47 -17.71 -3.28 0.58
CA VAL A 47 -17.63 -2.66 1.90
C VAL A 47 -17.56 -1.15 1.72
N GLU A 48 -18.63 -0.48 2.14
CA GLU A 48 -18.69 0.98 2.14
C GLU A 48 -17.69 1.56 3.16
N PRO A 49 -16.85 2.53 2.77
CA PRO A 49 -15.99 3.22 3.70
C PRO A 49 -16.82 4.05 4.71
N THR A 50 -16.36 4.14 5.95
CA THR A 50 -16.88 5.11 6.92
C THR A 50 -16.45 6.53 6.54
N PRO A 51 -17.21 7.56 6.96
CA PRO A 51 -16.76 8.95 6.85
C PRO A 51 -15.34 9.11 7.42
N GLY A 52 -14.42 9.69 6.66
CA GLY A 52 -12.99 9.79 7.01
C GLY A 52 -12.09 8.70 6.41
N GLY A 53 -12.64 7.78 5.61
CA GLY A 53 -11.86 6.89 4.75
C GLY A 53 -11.25 5.67 5.47
N PHE A 54 -11.96 5.10 6.43
CA PHE A 54 -11.65 3.79 7.02
C PHE A 54 -12.74 2.78 6.68
N PHE A 55 -12.47 1.49 6.87
CA PHE A 55 -13.48 0.43 6.77
C PHE A 55 -14.32 0.38 8.05
N LYS A 56 -15.53 -0.20 7.97
CA LYS A 56 -16.30 -0.58 9.16
C LYS A 56 -15.64 -1.80 9.80
N PRO A 57 -15.07 -1.71 11.02
CA PRO A 57 -14.27 -2.80 11.57
C PRO A 57 -15.01 -4.13 11.63
N ALA A 58 -16.29 -4.11 12.02
CA ALA A 58 -17.11 -5.32 12.08
C ALA A 58 -17.27 -6.01 10.72
N ASP A 59 -17.47 -5.27 9.62
CA ASP A 59 -17.64 -5.85 8.28
C ASP A 59 -16.33 -6.50 7.79
N SER A 60 -15.18 -5.85 8.02
CA SER A 60 -13.87 -6.42 7.70
C SER A 60 -13.60 -7.70 8.48
N MET A 61 -13.90 -7.71 9.79
CA MET A 61 -13.74 -8.92 10.61
C MET A 61 -14.67 -10.06 10.18
N GLN A 62 -15.92 -9.76 9.82
CA GLN A 62 -16.85 -10.75 9.27
C GLN A 62 -16.32 -11.35 7.96
N PHE A 63 -15.85 -10.50 7.04
CA PHE A 63 -15.27 -10.94 5.77
C PHE A 63 -14.06 -11.85 5.99
N LYS A 64 -13.09 -11.40 6.80
CA LYS A 64 -11.87 -12.16 7.11
C LYS A 64 -12.18 -13.50 7.78
N ALA A 65 -13.11 -13.52 8.75
CA ALA A 65 -13.55 -14.75 9.40
C ALA A 65 -14.22 -15.73 8.42
N ALA A 66 -15.06 -15.23 7.50
CA ALA A 66 -15.69 -16.06 6.48
C ALA A 66 -14.66 -16.64 5.48
N CYS A 67 -13.61 -15.87 5.13
CA CYS A 67 -12.50 -16.37 4.31
C CYS A 67 -11.77 -17.53 5.01
N ILE A 68 -11.46 -17.39 6.30
CA ILE A 68 -10.83 -18.46 7.10
C ILE A 68 -11.73 -19.70 7.15
N ALA A 69 -13.02 -19.53 7.44
CA ALA A 69 -13.97 -20.64 7.47
C ALA A 69 -14.01 -21.39 6.12
N LYS A 70 -14.03 -20.67 5.00
CA LYS A 70 -13.98 -21.26 3.66
C LYS A 70 -12.65 -21.96 3.39
N LEU A 71 -11.51 -21.35 3.73
CA LEU A 71 -10.18 -21.94 3.56
C LEU A 71 -10.07 -23.30 4.27
N LEU A 72 -10.60 -23.40 5.49
CA LEU A 72 -10.56 -24.64 6.28
C LEU A 72 -11.31 -25.82 5.62
N THR A 73 -12.18 -25.57 4.65
CA THR A 73 -12.86 -26.64 3.89
C THR A 73 -11.97 -27.32 2.86
N TYR A 74 -10.83 -26.72 2.49
CA TYR A 74 -9.96 -27.22 1.42
C TYR A 74 -9.00 -28.34 1.86
N ASN A 75 -8.93 -28.67 3.16
CA ASN A 75 -8.01 -29.68 3.72
C ASN A 75 -6.56 -29.47 3.23
N LEU A 76 -5.95 -28.37 3.67
CA LEU A 76 -4.58 -27.99 3.31
C LEU A 76 -3.59 -29.15 3.49
N LYS A 77 -2.67 -29.30 2.53
CA LYS A 77 -1.70 -30.39 2.47
C LYS A 77 -0.30 -29.90 2.79
N HIS A 78 0.62 -30.84 3.01
CA HIS A 78 2.03 -30.52 3.16
C HIS A 78 2.51 -29.72 1.95
N TRP A 79 3.26 -28.65 2.25
CA TRP A 79 3.83 -27.75 1.25
C TRP A 79 2.81 -26.93 0.47
N ASP A 80 1.51 -26.93 0.82
CA ASP A 80 0.62 -25.86 0.36
C ASP A 80 1.04 -24.51 0.97
N ALA A 81 0.63 -23.41 0.35
CA ALA A 81 0.96 -22.08 0.81
C ALA A 81 -0.31 -21.25 0.97
N VAL A 82 -0.36 -20.42 2.02
CA VAL A 82 -1.42 -19.43 2.26
C VAL A 82 -0.78 -18.05 2.24
N LEU A 83 -1.26 -17.16 1.38
CA LEU A 83 -0.86 -15.75 1.35
C LEU A 83 -2.03 -14.89 1.80
N ALA A 84 -1.89 -14.26 2.98
CA ALA A 84 -2.80 -13.23 3.45
C ALA A 84 -2.38 -11.87 2.89
N LEU A 85 -3.29 -11.20 2.18
CA LEU A 85 -3.02 -9.89 1.58
C LEU A 85 -3.04 -8.74 2.61
N ASP A 86 -3.42 -9.04 3.85
CA ASP A 86 -3.28 -8.20 5.03
C ASP A 86 -2.73 -9.06 6.17
N GLY A 87 -1.79 -8.51 6.94
CA GLY A 87 -1.14 -9.19 8.06
C GLY A 87 -1.94 -9.11 9.35
N GLU A 88 -2.77 -8.08 9.51
CA GLU A 88 -3.76 -7.99 10.59
C GLU A 88 -4.99 -8.82 10.20
N TYR A 89 -4.79 -10.14 10.04
CA TYR A 89 -5.81 -11.10 9.61
C TYR A 89 -6.19 -12.04 10.75
N PRO A 90 -7.30 -11.78 11.47
CA PRO A 90 -7.78 -12.69 12.49
C PRO A 90 -8.10 -14.05 11.88
N GLY A 91 -7.61 -15.11 12.52
CA GLY A 91 -7.74 -16.49 12.07
C GLY A 91 -6.46 -17.10 11.52
N LEU A 92 -5.37 -16.32 11.32
CA LEU A 92 -4.05 -16.92 11.08
C LEU A 92 -3.60 -17.80 12.25
N GLU A 93 -3.96 -17.41 13.48
CA GLU A 93 -3.75 -18.24 14.68
C GLU A 93 -4.54 -19.55 14.64
N ALA A 94 -5.72 -19.56 14.01
CA ALA A 94 -6.50 -20.78 13.81
C ALA A 94 -5.84 -21.69 12.76
N LEU A 95 -5.25 -21.11 11.70
CA LEU A 95 -4.46 -21.88 10.74
C LEU A 95 -3.24 -22.51 11.40
N GLU A 96 -2.53 -21.77 12.26
CA GLU A 96 -1.41 -22.33 13.02
C GLU A 96 -1.83 -23.52 13.88
N TYR A 97 -2.95 -23.37 14.60
CA TYR A 97 -3.50 -24.45 15.39
C TYR A 97 -3.77 -25.71 14.55
N VAL A 98 -4.40 -25.55 13.38
CA VAL A 98 -4.65 -26.67 12.45
C VAL A 98 -3.34 -27.25 11.92
N ARG A 99 -2.39 -26.41 11.53
CA ARG A 99 -1.05 -26.80 11.05
C ARG A 99 -0.36 -27.74 12.03
N MET A 100 -0.32 -27.33 13.30
CA MET A 100 0.33 -28.09 14.38
C MET A 100 -0.45 -29.36 14.75
N MET A 101 -1.76 -29.26 14.96
CA MET A 101 -2.57 -30.36 15.47
C MET A 101 -2.77 -31.47 14.42
N ALA A 102 -2.87 -31.12 13.14
CA ALA A 102 -2.97 -32.08 12.06
C ALA A 102 -1.59 -32.64 11.64
N GLY A 103 -0.49 -32.04 12.10
CA GLY A 103 0.86 -32.41 11.69
C GLY A 103 1.17 -32.10 10.22
N VAL A 104 0.44 -31.17 9.60
CA VAL A 104 0.57 -30.83 8.18
C VAL A 104 1.37 -29.54 8.03
N ASN A 105 2.54 -29.59 7.40
CA ASN A 105 3.44 -28.45 7.24
C ASN A 105 3.13 -27.63 5.98
N PHE A 106 2.02 -26.88 5.97
CA PHE A 106 1.78 -25.83 4.98
C PHE A 106 2.40 -24.49 5.42
N LYS A 107 2.64 -23.59 4.47
CA LYS A 107 3.34 -22.32 4.67
C LYS A 107 2.38 -21.15 4.77
N ILE A 108 2.66 -20.19 5.64
CA ILE A 108 1.83 -19.00 5.85
C ILE A 108 2.66 -17.75 5.55
N PHE A 109 2.14 -16.90 4.68
CA PHE A 109 2.72 -15.62 4.28
C PHE A 109 1.73 -14.51 4.53
N SER A 110 2.22 -13.31 4.84
CA SER A 110 1.37 -12.14 5.01
C SER A 110 1.98 -10.87 4.43
N ILE A 111 1.13 -9.98 3.93
CA ILE A 111 1.52 -8.62 3.53
C ILE A 111 1.05 -7.64 4.59
N TRP A 112 1.97 -6.87 5.15
CA TRP A 112 1.67 -5.86 6.17
C TRP A 112 1.69 -4.47 5.56
N HIS A 113 0.67 -3.67 5.88
CA HIS A 113 0.50 -2.30 5.39
C HIS A 113 0.82 -1.27 6.47
N ALA A 114 0.33 -1.54 7.68
CA ALA A 114 0.50 -0.78 8.89
C ALA A 114 0.19 -1.70 10.10
N GLY A 115 0.16 -1.14 11.29
CA GLY A 115 -0.23 -1.84 12.51
C GLY A 115 0.01 -0.97 13.73
N THR A 116 -0.31 -1.49 14.92
CA THR A 116 -0.19 -0.77 16.18
C THR A 116 1.26 -0.47 16.59
N TYR A 117 2.26 -0.99 15.87
CA TYR A 117 3.68 -0.62 16.04
C TYR A 117 3.99 0.79 15.53
N ASP A 118 3.09 1.36 14.73
CA ASP A 118 3.15 2.75 14.34
C ASP A 118 2.22 3.59 15.24
N ARG A 119 2.79 4.46 16.07
CA ARG A 119 2.01 5.37 16.93
C ARG A 119 1.07 6.30 16.17
N HIS A 120 1.35 6.57 14.89
CA HIS A 120 0.54 7.44 14.05
C HIS A 120 -0.61 6.69 13.37
N ASP A 121 -0.57 5.36 13.36
CA ASP A 121 -1.65 4.54 12.82
C ASP A 121 -2.93 4.68 13.66
N GLN A 122 -4.07 4.51 13.00
CA GLN A 122 -5.37 4.68 13.63
C GLN A 122 -5.64 3.63 14.70
N THR A 123 -5.16 2.40 14.52
CA THR A 123 -5.26 1.32 15.50
C THR A 123 -4.51 1.68 16.78
N ALA A 124 -3.34 2.29 16.67
CA ALA A 124 -2.61 2.78 17.83
C ALA A 124 -3.33 3.94 18.52
N LYS A 125 -3.84 4.91 17.73
CA LYS A 125 -4.58 6.07 18.24
C LYS A 125 -5.87 5.71 18.97
N CYS A 126 -6.54 4.63 18.57
CA CYS A 126 -7.74 4.16 19.26
C CYS A 126 -7.45 3.26 20.47
N GLY A 127 -6.18 3.07 20.84
CA GLY A 127 -5.77 2.32 22.02
C GLY A 127 -5.65 0.80 21.81
N LEU A 128 -5.65 0.33 20.55
CA LEU A 128 -5.54 -1.10 20.25
C LEU A 128 -4.18 -1.67 20.63
N THR A 129 -3.15 -0.82 20.80
CA THR A 129 -1.80 -1.20 21.29
C THR A 129 -1.83 -2.09 22.53
N ARG A 130 -2.84 -1.94 23.41
CA ARG A 130 -3.06 -2.78 24.61
C ARG A 130 -3.05 -4.28 24.30
N ILE A 131 -3.61 -4.68 23.15
CA ILE A 131 -3.65 -6.08 22.70
C ILE A 131 -2.84 -6.29 21.43
N GLY A 132 -2.79 -5.29 20.54
CA GLY A 132 -2.17 -5.33 19.23
C GLY A 132 -0.69 -5.69 19.31
N THR A 133 0.04 -5.17 20.32
CA THR A 133 1.46 -5.50 20.48
C THR A 133 1.70 -7.01 20.54
N ARG A 134 0.97 -7.72 21.39
CA ARG A 134 1.13 -9.18 21.57
C ARG A 134 0.54 -9.96 20.41
N LEU A 135 -0.60 -9.51 19.90
CA LEU A 135 -1.25 -10.15 18.78
C LEU A 135 -0.36 -10.11 17.54
N GLU A 136 0.20 -8.95 17.21
CA GLU A 136 1.09 -8.77 16.06
C GLU A 136 2.36 -9.62 16.19
N GLU A 137 2.98 -9.69 17.38
CA GLU A 137 4.14 -10.56 17.61
C GLU A 137 3.81 -12.04 17.33
N VAL A 138 2.63 -12.50 17.77
CA VAL A 138 2.14 -13.85 17.46
C VAL A 138 1.92 -14.02 15.96
N LEU A 139 1.27 -13.07 15.29
CA LEU A 139 1.00 -13.15 13.85
C LEU A 139 2.30 -13.14 13.02
N PHE A 140 3.30 -12.34 13.42
CA PHE A 140 4.62 -12.36 12.80
C PHE A 140 5.35 -13.69 12.98
N ASP A 141 5.22 -14.33 14.15
CA ASP A 141 5.85 -15.62 14.42
C ASP A 141 5.19 -16.78 13.64
N ILE A 142 3.86 -16.77 13.53
CA ILE A 142 3.08 -17.75 12.74
C ILE A 142 3.52 -17.75 11.26
N CYS A 143 3.79 -16.56 10.71
CA CYS A 143 4.15 -16.41 9.32
C CYS A 143 5.58 -16.93 9.05
N ASP A 144 5.70 -17.82 8.06
CA ASP A 144 6.99 -18.26 7.53
C ASP A 144 7.75 -17.11 6.85
N SER A 145 7.03 -16.17 6.24
CA SER A 145 7.59 -14.91 5.75
C SER A 145 6.54 -13.80 5.71
N VAL A 146 7.02 -12.58 5.88
CA VAL A 146 6.24 -11.34 6.03
C VAL A 146 6.73 -10.36 4.98
N PHE A 147 5.80 -9.78 4.22
CA PHE A 147 6.09 -8.82 3.16
C PHE A 147 5.71 -7.42 3.61
N VAL A 148 6.62 -6.46 3.42
CA VAL A 148 6.41 -5.06 3.77
C VAL A 148 6.81 -4.14 2.62
N ALA A 149 6.30 -2.92 2.68
CA ALA A 149 6.43 -1.95 1.60
C ALA A 149 7.85 -1.39 1.42
N THR A 150 8.50 -1.04 2.53
CA THR A 150 9.71 -0.21 2.55
C THR A 150 10.68 -0.65 3.65
N ASP A 151 11.94 -0.26 3.53
CA ASP A 151 12.92 -0.46 4.60
C ASP A 151 12.55 0.33 5.86
N PHE A 152 11.97 1.52 5.69
CA PHE A 152 11.36 2.30 6.76
C PHE A 152 10.33 1.47 7.53
N HIS A 153 9.40 0.83 6.83
CA HIS A 153 8.37 0.00 7.43
C HIS A 153 8.96 -1.22 8.15
N LYS A 154 9.90 -1.94 7.52
CA LYS A 154 10.62 -3.05 8.17
C LYS A 154 11.30 -2.60 9.47
N ASN A 155 11.97 -1.45 9.45
CA ASN A 155 12.66 -0.92 10.64
C ASN A 155 11.68 -0.48 11.73
N LEU A 156 10.52 0.07 11.36
CA LEU A 156 9.47 0.42 12.31
C LEU A 156 8.96 -0.81 13.08
N ILE A 157 8.74 -1.94 12.38
CA ILE A 157 8.36 -3.21 13.03
C ILE A 157 9.47 -3.67 13.97
N LYS A 158 10.72 -3.77 13.47
CA LYS A 158 11.89 -4.23 14.25
C LYS A 158 12.13 -3.44 15.53
N GLN A 159 11.85 -2.14 15.52
CA GLN A 159 12.07 -1.27 16.68
C GLN A 159 10.98 -1.42 17.75
N ASN A 160 9.79 -1.89 17.38
CA ASN A 160 8.62 -1.86 18.25
C ASN A 160 8.06 -3.25 18.56
N ARG A 161 8.57 -4.31 17.95
CA ARG A 161 8.07 -5.69 18.09
C ARG A 161 9.21 -6.69 18.25
N ILE A 162 8.93 -7.75 19.01
CA ILE A 162 9.78 -8.93 19.07
C ILE A 162 9.47 -9.80 17.85
N VAL A 163 10.36 -9.76 16.85
CA VAL A 163 10.17 -10.46 15.57
C VAL A 163 11.47 -11.06 15.06
N ASN A 164 11.36 -12.12 14.25
CA ASN A 164 12.49 -12.57 13.44
C ASN A 164 12.61 -11.69 12.17
N ALA A 165 13.58 -10.78 12.18
CA ALA A 165 13.80 -9.83 11.09
C ALA A 165 14.23 -10.48 9.75
N GLU A 166 14.73 -11.72 9.76
CA GLU A 166 15.08 -12.48 8.56
C GLU A 166 13.83 -12.97 7.80
N ARG A 167 12.70 -13.10 8.51
CA ARG A 167 11.41 -13.45 7.89
C ARG A 167 10.69 -12.24 7.28
N ILE A 168 11.15 -11.02 7.55
CA ILE A 168 10.53 -9.80 7.03
C ILE A 168 11.26 -9.36 5.76
N HIS A 169 10.58 -9.37 4.62
CA HIS A 169 11.12 -9.03 3.32
C HIS A 169 10.51 -7.73 2.80
N VAL A 170 11.36 -6.81 2.34
CA VAL A 170 10.91 -5.59 1.68
C VAL A 170 10.64 -5.94 0.22
N THR A 171 9.37 -6.11 -0.13
CA THR A 171 8.96 -6.46 -1.49
C THR A 171 8.35 -5.29 -2.25
N GLY A 172 8.03 -4.19 -1.56
CA GLY A 172 7.11 -3.20 -2.09
C GLY A 172 5.66 -3.64 -1.95
N LEU A 173 4.74 -2.74 -2.28
CA LEU A 173 3.32 -3.04 -2.45
C LEU A 173 2.91 -2.81 -3.91
N PRO A 174 2.02 -3.65 -4.49
CA PRO A 174 1.60 -3.53 -5.88
C PRO A 174 0.94 -2.20 -6.24
N VAL A 175 1.41 -1.59 -7.33
CA VAL A 175 0.79 -0.43 -8.02
C VAL A 175 0.92 -0.63 -9.53
N ASP A 176 -0.06 -0.22 -10.33
CA ASP A 176 0.08 -0.20 -11.80
C ASP A 176 0.81 1.06 -12.28
N ALA A 177 2.12 1.09 -12.01
CA ALA A 177 2.97 2.22 -12.33
C ALA A 177 3.07 2.42 -13.85
N ALA A 178 3.15 1.34 -14.62
CA ALA A 178 3.23 1.39 -16.08
C ALA A 178 1.98 2.05 -16.71
N MET A 179 0.77 1.65 -16.27
CA MET A 179 -0.46 2.29 -16.75
C MET A 179 -0.51 3.76 -16.35
N LEU A 180 -0.16 4.10 -15.11
CA LEU A 180 -0.19 5.48 -14.61
C LEU A 180 0.75 6.43 -15.37
N GLN A 181 1.94 5.96 -15.76
CA GLN A 181 2.83 6.73 -16.63
C GLN A 181 2.17 7.04 -17.98
N GLY A 182 1.38 6.09 -18.49
CA GLY A 182 0.56 6.23 -19.69
C GLY A 182 -0.54 7.28 -19.58
N VAL A 183 -1.15 7.49 -18.41
CA VAL A 183 -2.28 8.42 -18.20
C VAL A 183 -1.91 9.87 -18.56
N SER A 184 -0.64 10.21 -18.41
CA SER A 184 -0.14 11.55 -18.67
C SER A 184 0.30 11.77 -20.13
N SER A 185 0.21 10.72 -20.95
CA SER A 185 0.57 10.74 -22.38
C SER A 185 -0.37 11.67 -23.15
N GLY A 186 0.19 12.65 -23.84
CA GLY A 186 -0.59 13.64 -24.60
C GLY A 186 -1.08 14.84 -23.77
N VAL A 187 -0.86 14.84 -22.45
CA VAL A 187 -1.04 16.06 -21.63
C VAL A 187 0.20 16.93 -21.80
N GLY A 188 0.03 18.12 -22.38
CA GLY A 188 1.11 19.07 -22.61
C GLY A 188 1.86 19.49 -21.32
N PRO A 189 3.05 20.10 -21.45
CA PRO A 189 3.93 20.41 -20.31
C PRO A 189 3.35 21.46 -19.34
N HIS A 190 2.35 22.24 -19.76
CA HIS A 190 1.77 23.34 -18.99
C HIS A 190 0.67 22.90 -18.02
N ARG A 191 0.87 21.79 -17.30
CA ARG A 191 -0.01 21.38 -16.20
C ARG A 191 0.04 22.44 -15.08
N GLN A 192 -1.09 22.68 -14.39
CA GLN A 192 -1.19 23.74 -13.37
C GLN A 192 -1.77 23.25 -12.02
N GLY A 193 -2.34 22.05 -11.95
CA GLY A 193 -2.97 21.54 -10.74
C GLY A 193 -1.97 21.23 -9.61
N ILE A 194 -2.33 21.59 -8.38
CA ILE A 194 -1.63 21.17 -7.16
C ILE A 194 -2.55 20.22 -6.40
N VAL A 195 -2.14 18.98 -6.23
CA VAL A 195 -2.98 17.93 -5.64
C VAL A 195 -2.52 17.60 -4.24
N PHE A 196 -3.49 17.39 -3.35
CA PHE A 196 -3.33 16.63 -2.11
C PHE A 196 -4.27 15.43 -2.17
N ALA A 197 -3.71 14.23 -2.08
CA ALA A 197 -4.44 12.96 -2.18
C ALA A 197 -4.41 12.12 -0.89
N GLY A 198 -4.01 12.73 0.23
CA GLY A 198 -4.08 12.09 1.55
C GLY A 198 -5.47 12.17 2.19
N ARG A 199 -5.67 11.36 3.24
CA ARG A 199 -6.84 11.51 4.13
C ARG A 199 -6.84 12.87 4.81
N LEU A 200 -8.01 13.35 5.20
CA LEU A 200 -8.17 14.63 5.92
C LEU A 200 -7.83 14.50 7.41
N THR A 201 -6.62 14.02 7.73
CA THR A 201 -6.17 13.74 9.10
C THR A 201 -4.87 14.46 9.43
N GLU A 202 -4.57 14.61 10.72
CA GLU A 202 -3.31 15.17 11.20
C GLU A 202 -2.09 14.35 10.76
N GLU A 203 -2.20 13.01 10.74
CA GLU A 203 -1.15 12.11 10.25
C GLU A 203 -0.71 12.47 8.83
N LYS A 204 -1.67 12.76 7.95
CA LYS A 204 -1.43 13.12 6.54
C LYS A 204 -1.12 14.60 6.34
N GLY A 205 -0.95 15.36 7.41
CA GLY A 205 -0.56 16.77 7.33
C GLY A 205 -1.66 17.69 6.79
N TYR A 206 -2.95 17.35 6.93
CA TYR A 206 -4.02 18.17 6.36
C TYR A 206 -4.08 19.60 6.94
N ASP A 207 -3.61 19.79 8.18
CA ASP A 207 -3.43 21.13 8.75
C ASP A 207 -2.37 21.96 8.01
N ILE A 208 -1.27 21.33 7.56
CA ILE A 208 -0.22 21.94 6.72
C ILE A 208 -0.81 22.28 5.35
N VAL A 209 -1.56 21.37 4.72
CA VAL A 209 -2.24 21.63 3.43
C VAL A 209 -3.09 22.90 3.50
N LYS A 210 -3.91 23.06 4.55
CA LYS A 210 -4.76 24.25 4.73
C LYS A 210 -3.96 25.55 4.84
N ARG A 211 -2.73 25.51 5.37
CA ARG A 211 -1.84 26.67 5.45
C ARG A 211 -1.13 26.90 4.11
N LEU A 212 -0.66 25.85 3.44
CA LEU A 212 -0.09 25.91 2.10
C LEU A 212 -1.06 26.50 1.07
N ILE A 213 -2.35 26.15 1.13
CA ILE A 213 -3.40 26.74 0.27
C ILE A 213 -3.49 28.27 0.46
N LYS A 214 -3.22 28.78 1.66
CA LYS A 214 -3.24 30.22 1.96
C LYS A 214 -1.94 30.91 1.56
N SER A 215 -0.80 30.23 1.70
CA SER A 215 0.53 30.78 1.43
C SER A 215 0.98 30.65 -0.04
N THR A 216 0.34 29.78 -0.80
CA THR A 216 0.60 29.55 -2.22
C THR A 216 -0.61 29.95 -3.06
N LYS A 217 -0.38 30.56 -4.23
CA LYS A 217 -1.43 30.74 -5.24
C LYS A 217 -1.52 29.44 -6.05
N GLY A 218 -2.67 29.07 -6.61
CA GLY A 218 -2.75 27.92 -7.52
C GLY A 218 -4.08 27.19 -7.48
N ASN A 219 -4.27 26.28 -8.44
CA ASN A 219 -5.46 25.43 -8.49
C ASN A 219 -5.27 24.20 -7.61
N TRP A 220 -5.57 24.35 -6.32
CA TRP A 220 -5.49 23.25 -5.36
C TRP A 220 -6.67 22.29 -5.50
N VAL A 221 -6.36 20.99 -5.46
CA VAL A 221 -7.34 19.92 -5.51
C VAL A 221 -7.12 18.96 -4.35
N ILE A 222 -8.13 18.86 -3.48
CA ILE A 222 -8.18 17.89 -2.38
C ILE A 222 -9.03 16.72 -2.87
N THR A 223 -8.41 15.59 -3.22
CA THR A 223 -9.13 14.51 -3.92
C THR A 223 -10.19 13.84 -3.05
N HIS A 224 -9.96 13.77 -1.73
CA HIS A 224 -10.89 13.19 -0.76
C HIS A 224 -12.22 13.96 -0.66
N GLU A 225 -12.27 15.23 -1.10
CA GLU A 225 -13.51 16.03 -1.11
C GLU A 225 -14.36 15.78 -2.36
N LYS A 226 -13.81 15.11 -3.38
CA LYS A 226 -14.46 14.97 -4.70
C LYS A 226 -15.17 13.63 -4.93
N ASN A 227 -14.98 12.64 -4.05
CA ASN A 227 -15.60 11.29 -4.14
C ASN A 227 -15.66 10.73 -5.57
N MET A 228 -14.51 10.67 -6.24
CA MET A 228 -14.43 10.35 -7.67
C MET A 228 -14.04 8.88 -7.92
N PRO A 229 -14.52 8.27 -9.01
CA PRO A 229 -14.04 6.99 -9.50
C PRO A 229 -12.51 6.97 -9.69
N LYS A 230 -11.92 5.78 -9.64
CA LYS A 230 -10.46 5.62 -9.70
C LYS A 230 -9.85 6.11 -11.02
N ASP A 231 -10.54 5.90 -12.14
CA ASP A 231 -10.09 6.36 -13.47
C ASP A 231 -10.08 7.90 -13.56
N ASP A 232 -11.12 8.55 -13.02
CA ASP A 232 -11.20 10.02 -12.95
C ASP A 232 -10.10 10.58 -12.04
N TYR A 233 -9.80 9.88 -10.94
CA TYR A 233 -8.68 10.21 -10.06
C TYR A 233 -7.35 10.12 -10.79
N TYR A 234 -7.09 9.05 -11.54
CA TYR A 234 -5.85 8.91 -12.30
C TYR A 234 -5.74 9.96 -13.40
N LYS A 235 -6.83 10.25 -14.12
CA LYS A 235 -6.87 11.34 -15.10
C LYS A 235 -6.56 12.69 -14.46
N LEU A 236 -7.17 13.00 -13.31
CA LEU A 236 -6.86 14.21 -12.54
C LEU A 236 -5.37 14.29 -12.19
N LEU A 237 -4.75 13.18 -11.76
CA LEU A 237 -3.32 13.15 -11.49
C LEU A 237 -2.50 13.41 -12.76
N GLY A 238 -2.85 12.81 -13.89
CA GLY A 238 -2.19 13.05 -15.18
C GLY A 238 -2.31 14.48 -15.68
N GLU A 239 -3.37 15.19 -15.32
CA GLU A 239 -3.59 16.62 -15.64
C GLU A 239 -2.93 17.57 -14.62
N SER A 240 -2.50 17.05 -13.47
CA SER A 240 -1.92 17.84 -12.38
C SER A 240 -0.40 17.97 -12.51
N ARG A 241 0.13 19.06 -11.95
CA ARG A 241 1.56 19.40 -12.02
C ARG A 241 2.31 18.94 -10.78
N ILE A 242 1.72 19.15 -9.60
CA ILE A 242 2.40 18.99 -8.32
C ILE A 242 1.56 18.07 -7.43
N ILE A 243 2.21 17.12 -6.76
CA ILE A 243 1.64 16.37 -5.63
C ILE A 243 2.30 16.82 -4.35
N VAL A 244 1.50 17.24 -3.38
CA VAL A 244 1.97 17.70 -2.07
C VAL A 244 1.71 16.61 -1.04
N VAL A 245 2.76 16.17 -0.36
CA VAL A 245 2.71 15.10 0.64
C VAL A 245 3.32 15.63 1.95
N PRO A 246 2.55 16.41 2.73
CA PRO A 246 3.00 16.94 4.01
C PRO A 246 2.83 15.90 5.15
N SER A 247 2.74 14.62 4.79
CA SER A 247 2.45 13.54 5.73
C SER A 247 3.54 13.49 6.81
N ARG A 248 3.13 13.41 8.07
CA ARG A 248 4.03 13.19 9.21
C ARG A 248 4.49 11.74 9.30
N GLN A 249 3.75 10.83 8.67
CA GLN A 249 4.04 9.41 8.62
C GLN A 249 3.48 8.77 7.34
N GLU A 250 4.30 7.95 6.69
CA GLU A 250 3.91 7.03 5.60
C GLU A 250 4.76 5.77 5.70
N THR A 251 4.14 4.59 5.69
CA THR A 251 4.84 3.30 5.57
C THR A 251 5.09 2.92 4.11
N PHE A 252 4.28 3.42 3.18
CA PHE A 252 4.46 3.23 1.74
C PHE A 252 4.23 4.48 0.89
N GLY A 253 3.16 5.24 1.14
CA GLY A 253 2.87 6.45 0.38
C GLY A 253 2.21 6.22 -0.99
N TYR A 254 1.17 5.37 -1.07
CA TYR A 254 0.39 5.11 -2.30
C TYR A 254 0.05 6.37 -3.09
N ALA A 255 -0.50 7.40 -2.44
CA ALA A 255 -0.88 8.65 -3.10
C ALA A 255 0.31 9.36 -3.76
N ALA A 256 1.49 9.31 -3.14
CA ALA A 256 2.71 9.86 -3.71
C ALA A 256 3.15 9.04 -4.93
N ILE A 257 3.20 7.72 -4.78
CA ILE A 257 3.63 6.80 -5.84
C ILE A 257 2.70 6.90 -7.07
N GLU A 258 1.39 6.92 -6.86
CA GLU A 258 0.41 7.04 -7.94
C GLU A 258 0.58 8.37 -8.70
N ALA A 259 0.68 9.49 -7.97
CA ALA A 259 0.79 10.81 -8.56
C ALA A 259 2.14 11.03 -9.27
N ILE A 260 3.24 10.57 -8.68
CA ILE A 260 4.56 10.64 -9.31
C ILE A 260 4.57 9.80 -10.58
N SER A 261 3.99 8.59 -10.55
CA SER A 261 3.85 7.74 -11.74
C SER A 261 3.08 8.46 -12.85
N ALA A 262 1.99 9.15 -12.49
CA ALA A 262 1.22 10.01 -13.42
C ALA A 262 1.92 11.32 -13.84
N GLY A 263 3.14 11.58 -13.37
CA GLY A 263 3.97 12.72 -13.78
C GLY A 263 3.79 13.99 -12.95
N CYS A 264 3.22 13.90 -11.74
CA CYS A 264 3.23 15.00 -10.79
C CYS A 264 4.62 15.16 -10.16
N MET A 265 5.12 16.39 -10.10
CA MET A 265 6.31 16.76 -9.35
C MET A 265 6.03 16.64 -7.84
N PRO A 266 6.80 15.83 -7.10
CA PRO A 266 6.55 15.65 -5.68
C PRO A 266 7.09 16.81 -4.83
N VAL A 267 6.32 17.21 -3.83
CA VAL A 267 6.74 18.09 -2.73
C VAL A 267 6.48 17.33 -1.45
N ILE A 268 7.52 16.76 -0.86
CA ILE A 268 7.42 15.79 0.24
C ILE A 268 7.99 16.40 1.51
N LEU A 269 7.26 16.29 2.62
CA LEU A 269 7.83 16.61 3.94
C LEU A 269 8.80 15.50 4.37
N ALA A 270 9.98 15.89 4.85
CA ALA A 270 10.99 14.98 5.34
C ALA A 270 10.48 14.09 6.50
N GLY A 271 11.05 12.89 6.64
CA GLY A 271 10.76 11.98 7.75
C GLY A 271 9.83 10.80 7.42
N THR A 272 9.40 10.66 6.18
CA THR A 272 8.57 9.53 5.73
C THR A 272 9.36 8.50 4.90
N CYS A 273 8.75 7.36 4.59
CA CYS A 273 9.35 6.36 3.69
C CYS A 273 9.59 6.89 2.26
N CYS A 274 8.95 7.99 1.84
CA CYS A 274 9.03 8.52 0.48
C CYS A 274 10.47 8.78 0.01
N ARG A 275 11.40 9.06 0.93
CA ARG A 275 12.84 9.23 0.64
C ARG A 275 13.50 8.01 -0.01
N GLU A 276 12.88 6.83 0.09
CA GLU A 276 13.38 5.61 -0.54
C GLU A 276 13.23 5.66 -2.06
N TYR A 277 12.23 6.40 -2.57
CA TYR A 277 11.96 6.52 -4.01
C TYR A 277 11.86 7.96 -4.53
N VAL A 278 12.07 8.96 -3.67
CA VAL A 278 12.09 10.39 -4.01
C VAL A 278 13.44 11.00 -3.62
N PRO A 279 14.18 11.62 -4.55
CA PRO A 279 15.50 12.19 -4.29
C PRO A 279 15.43 13.54 -3.57
N PRO A 280 16.54 14.01 -2.97
CA PRO A 280 16.60 15.21 -2.14
C PRO A 280 15.98 16.49 -2.72
N PRO A 281 16.04 16.80 -4.04
CA PRO A 281 15.43 18.02 -4.58
C PRO A 281 13.94 18.16 -4.30
N PHE A 282 13.23 17.05 -4.07
CA PHE A 282 11.80 17.03 -3.78
C PHE A 282 11.47 16.84 -2.29
N ILE A 283 12.49 16.75 -1.42
CA ILE A 283 12.32 16.57 0.02
C ILE A 283 12.51 17.91 0.72
N CYS A 284 11.43 18.42 1.31
CA CYS A 284 11.40 19.65 2.07
C CYS A 284 11.56 19.36 3.57
N ALA A 285 12.34 20.18 4.27
CA ALA A 285 12.57 19.99 5.70
C ALA A 285 11.34 20.37 6.56
N ASP A 286 10.55 21.32 6.08
CA ASP A 286 9.47 21.97 6.82
C ASP A 286 8.45 22.64 5.86
N GLU A 287 7.42 23.25 6.44
CA GLU A 287 6.35 23.93 5.70
C GLU A 287 6.83 25.14 4.89
N ASP A 288 7.86 25.85 5.36
CA ASP A 288 8.40 27.03 4.67
C ASP A 288 9.13 26.62 3.40
N THR A 289 9.98 25.59 3.49
CA THR A 289 10.67 25.01 2.33
C THR A 289 9.68 24.37 1.35
N MET A 290 8.58 23.76 1.82
CA MET A 290 7.49 23.31 0.94
C MET A 290 6.84 24.48 0.20
N THR A 291 6.53 25.57 0.90
CA THR A 291 5.89 26.76 0.32
C THR A 291 6.74 27.35 -0.81
N GLU A 292 8.04 27.55 -0.57
CA GLU A 292 8.95 28.09 -1.57
C GLU A 292 9.13 27.14 -2.75
N PHE A 293 9.24 25.85 -2.48
CA PHE A 293 9.44 24.88 -3.54
C PHE A 293 8.20 24.70 -4.43
N ILE A 294 7.00 24.77 -3.86
CA ILE A 294 5.75 24.83 -4.66
C ILE A 294 5.81 26.01 -5.63
N LYS A 295 6.17 27.22 -5.17
CA LYS A 295 6.27 28.40 -6.04
C LYS A 295 7.28 28.21 -7.18
N VAL A 296 8.42 27.57 -6.90
CA VAL A 296 9.42 27.23 -7.92
C VAL A 296 8.80 26.30 -8.96
N LEU A 297 8.21 25.19 -8.53
CA LEU A 297 7.65 24.17 -9.42
C LEU A 297 6.46 24.66 -10.24
N GLN A 298 5.77 25.72 -9.83
CA GLN A 298 4.71 26.34 -10.63
C GLN A 298 5.21 27.04 -11.90
N SER A 299 6.48 27.43 -11.93
CA SER A 299 7.10 28.02 -13.12
C SER A 299 7.54 26.95 -14.12
N ASP A 300 7.56 27.28 -15.41
CA ASP A 300 8.11 26.38 -16.44
C ASP A 300 9.61 26.16 -16.25
N PHE A 301 10.34 27.19 -15.83
CA PHE A 301 11.76 27.05 -15.47
C PHE A 301 11.96 26.03 -14.33
N GLY A 302 11.19 26.15 -13.25
CA GLY A 302 11.27 25.22 -12.13
C GLY A 302 10.92 23.78 -12.51
N TYR A 303 9.94 23.59 -13.39
CA TYR A 303 9.62 22.27 -13.93
C TYR A 303 10.79 21.71 -14.76
N GLU A 304 11.32 22.51 -15.69
CA GLU A 304 12.43 22.10 -16.56
C GLU A 304 13.68 21.71 -15.77
N MET A 305 13.98 22.41 -14.66
CA MET A 305 15.10 22.04 -13.78
C MET A 305 14.92 20.69 -13.07
N HIS A 306 13.69 20.25 -12.85
CA HIS A 306 13.39 19.07 -12.01
C HIS A 306 12.84 17.87 -12.80
N LYS A 307 12.56 18.02 -14.10
CA LYS A 307 11.92 16.96 -14.91
C LYS A 307 12.75 15.68 -14.98
N ASP A 308 14.07 15.78 -14.99
CA ASP A 308 14.95 14.61 -15.02
C ASP A 308 14.93 13.87 -13.68
N ALA A 309 14.83 14.59 -12.56
CA ALA A 309 14.65 14.00 -11.25
C ALA A 309 13.27 13.32 -11.13
N LEU A 310 12.21 13.92 -11.69
CA LEU A 310 10.88 13.30 -11.75
C LEU A 310 10.93 12.00 -12.57
N ARG A 311 11.59 12.04 -13.74
CA ARG A 311 11.76 10.86 -14.60
C ARG A 311 12.50 9.74 -13.86
N TRP A 312 13.56 10.08 -13.11
CA TRP A 312 14.25 9.12 -12.26
C TRP A 312 13.29 8.49 -11.22
N CYS A 313 12.44 9.28 -10.56
CA CYS A 313 11.45 8.74 -9.64
C CYS A 313 10.49 7.76 -10.33
N GLN A 314 9.99 8.11 -11.52
CA GLN A 314 9.07 7.27 -12.29
C GLN A 314 9.72 5.94 -12.70
N GLU A 315 10.96 5.99 -13.19
CA GLU A 315 11.73 4.79 -13.56
C GLU A 315 11.99 3.90 -12.34
N LYS A 316 12.37 4.51 -11.21
CA LYS A 316 12.57 3.78 -9.95
C LYS A 316 11.27 3.13 -9.46
N ILE A 317 10.18 3.88 -9.43
CA ILE A 317 8.86 3.37 -9.01
C ILE A 317 8.39 2.23 -9.93
N ALA A 318 8.56 2.33 -11.24
CA ALA A 318 8.19 1.23 -12.15
C ALA A 318 9.03 -0.03 -11.92
N ALA A 319 10.34 0.13 -11.69
CA ALA A 319 11.21 -1.01 -11.40
C ALA A 319 10.90 -1.66 -10.04
N GLU A 320 10.61 -0.85 -9.03
CA GLU A 320 10.48 -1.31 -7.64
C GLU A 320 9.05 -1.55 -7.18
N TYR A 321 8.02 -0.93 -7.73
CA TYR A 321 6.65 -0.98 -7.19
C TYR A 321 5.57 -1.33 -8.21
N ASP A 322 5.94 -1.50 -9.48
CA ASP A 322 5.00 -2.05 -10.45
C ASP A 322 4.48 -3.42 -9.97
N TYR A 323 3.17 -3.63 -10.04
CA TYR A 323 2.50 -4.80 -9.46
C TYR A 323 3.13 -6.10 -9.92
N PHE A 324 3.54 -6.15 -11.19
CA PHE A 324 4.14 -7.33 -11.79
C PHE A 324 5.46 -7.69 -11.11
N ASN A 325 6.31 -6.70 -10.87
CA ASN A 325 7.62 -6.87 -10.22
C ASN A 325 7.46 -7.23 -8.74
N VAL A 326 6.54 -6.54 -8.03
CA VAL A 326 6.27 -6.79 -6.61
C VAL A 326 5.76 -8.20 -6.37
N ILE A 327 4.74 -8.62 -7.12
CA ILE A 327 4.11 -9.94 -6.94
C ILE A 327 5.11 -11.05 -7.29
N ARG A 328 5.92 -10.89 -8.34
CA ARG A 328 6.97 -11.86 -8.68
C ARG A 328 8.06 -11.97 -7.62
N ARG A 329 8.46 -10.87 -6.96
CA ARG A 329 9.37 -10.94 -5.80
C ARG A 329 8.76 -11.73 -4.65
N MET A 330 7.48 -11.51 -4.33
CA MET A 330 6.78 -12.30 -3.33
C MET A 330 6.73 -13.79 -3.72
N LEU A 331 6.35 -14.11 -4.96
CA LEU A 331 6.31 -15.48 -5.48
C LEU A 331 7.67 -16.16 -5.43
N ALA A 332 8.77 -15.47 -5.74
CA ALA A 332 10.11 -16.02 -5.65
C ALA A 332 10.45 -16.46 -4.21
N ILE A 333 10.07 -15.65 -3.21
CA ILE A 333 10.26 -15.98 -1.80
C ILE A 333 9.37 -17.17 -1.40
N ILE A 334 8.11 -17.19 -1.85
CA ILE A 334 7.19 -18.31 -1.57
C ILE A 334 7.73 -19.62 -2.17
N LYS A 335 8.18 -19.61 -3.43
CA LYS A 335 8.76 -20.78 -4.13
C LYS A 335 10.00 -21.34 -3.40
N ASN A 336 10.81 -20.48 -2.80
CA ASN A 336 12.02 -20.89 -2.08
C ASN A 336 11.74 -21.48 -0.68
N SER A 337 10.50 -21.41 -0.17
CA SER A 337 10.15 -21.82 1.19
C SER A 337 9.90 -23.33 1.39
N GLY A 338 10.13 -24.16 0.37
CA GLY A 338 10.09 -25.62 0.47
C GLY A 338 9.03 -26.33 -0.39
N GLY A 339 8.31 -25.61 -1.25
CA GLY A 339 7.42 -26.20 -2.25
C GLY A 339 7.73 -25.67 -3.64
N ASN A 340 7.76 -26.53 -4.66
CA ASN A 340 7.78 -26.07 -6.05
C ASN A 340 6.37 -25.60 -6.43
N ILE A 341 6.12 -24.27 -6.44
CA ILE A 341 5.00 -23.71 -7.21
C ILE A 341 5.43 -23.83 -8.66
N LYS A 342 4.67 -24.57 -9.47
CA LYS A 342 4.84 -24.49 -10.93
C LYS A 342 4.42 -23.09 -11.35
#